data_AF-A0AB37SZ74-F1
#
_entry.id   AF-A0AB37SZ74-F1
#
_cell.length_a   1.000
_cell.length_b   1.000
_cell.length_c   1.000
_cell.angle_alpha   90.00
_cell.angle_beta   90.00
_cell.angle_gamma   90.00
#
_symmetry.space_group_name_H-M   'P 1'
#
loop_
_entity.id
_entity.type
_entity.pdbx_description
1 polymer ?
#
loop_
_entity_poly.entity_id
_entity_poly.type
_entity_poly.pdbx_seq_one_letter_code
_entity_poly.pdbx_strand_id
1 'polypeptide(L)'
;MWTVGVSAAWRAAYRRSVRSAFATVPFYRERWALDGRTDPVLVPGRTGTDSGAAPLAEAVHKIIDLVPLAGGTQRIESSRGLGPVLRKARSVTGEALVVVLGDDGVRPPVDLPRGVRCCLVDPDVPAPGVLAELSAALRRGRRVLAIGDDKQLAVFSAALPEDRAYRVESVPRRELDTMDTGPYGVLHDPSLGYLGAIEECGRWHLDWPRVYARSTAGGLAFTLLRQDSPRFVDVLPAGGVRGEIAPCPRHGTPVVLT
;
A
#
# COMPACT_ATOMS: atom_id res chain seq x y z
N MET A 1 -7.60 -12.51 19.63
CA MET A 1 -8.88 -11.78 19.64
C MET A 1 -8.58 -10.36 19.17
N TRP A 2 -9.30 -9.84 18.16
CA TRP A 2 -9.16 -8.43 17.76
C TRP A 2 -9.41 -7.53 18.98
N THR A 3 -8.76 -6.36 19.07
CA THR A 3 -9.35 -5.31 19.90
C THR A 3 -10.75 -5.03 19.34
N VAL A 4 -11.78 -5.28 20.14
CA VAL A 4 -13.19 -5.36 19.69
C VAL A 4 -13.60 -4.11 18.87
N GLY A 5 -13.10 -2.94 19.25
CA GLY A 5 -13.32 -1.68 18.53
C GLY A 5 -12.66 -1.59 17.14
N VAL A 6 -11.45 -2.14 16.97
CA VAL A 6 -10.72 -2.08 15.68
C VAL A 6 -11.45 -2.91 14.63
N SER A 7 -11.87 -4.13 14.96
CA SER A 7 -12.59 -5.00 14.02
C SER A 7 -13.93 -4.40 13.57
N ALA A 8 -14.71 -3.85 14.51
CA ALA A 8 -16.00 -3.24 14.22
C ALA A 8 -15.85 -1.98 13.35
N ALA A 9 -14.93 -1.07 13.71
CA ALA A 9 -14.68 0.15 12.94
C ALA A 9 -14.16 -0.15 11.52
N TRP A 10 -13.26 -1.13 11.40
CA TRP A 10 -12.67 -1.56 10.14
C TRP A 10 -13.73 -2.13 9.18
N ARG A 11 -14.57 -3.04 9.68
CA ARG A 11 -15.72 -3.59 8.93
C ARG A 11 -16.76 -2.53 8.58
N ALA A 12 -17.01 -1.58 9.48
CA ALA A 12 -17.95 -0.49 9.21
C ALA A 12 -17.44 0.45 8.10
N ALA A 13 -16.15 0.80 8.12
CA ALA A 13 -15.51 1.59 7.07
C ALA A 13 -15.59 0.87 5.72
N TYR A 14 -15.24 -0.42 5.72
CA TYR A 14 -15.35 -1.27 4.54
C TYR A 14 -16.75 -1.31 3.94
N ARG A 15 -17.79 -1.57 4.76
CA ARG A 15 -19.19 -1.57 4.31
C ARG A 15 -19.60 -0.23 3.70
N ARG A 16 -19.12 0.90 4.24
CA ARG A 16 -19.37 2.22 3.65
C ARG A 16 -18.70 2.35 2.29
N SER A 17 -17.43 1.97 2.15
CA SER A 17 -16.71 2.00 0.88
C SER A 17 -17.38 1.13 -0.18
N VAL A 18 -17.77 -0.10 0.17
CA VAL A 18 -18.49 -1.03 -0.71
C VAL A 18 -19.83 -0.47 -1.17
N ARG A 19 -20.67 0.03 -0.25
CA ARG A 19 -21.96 0.66 -0.58
C ARG A 19 -21.80 1.88 -1.47
N SER A 20 -20.82 2.72 -1.16
CA SER A 20 -20.57 3.93 -1.92
C SER A 20 -20.06 3.59 -3.32
N ALA A 21 -19.14 2.64 -3.45
CA ALA A 21 -18.66 2.17 -4.75
C ALA A 21 -19.78 1.56 -5.60
N PHE A 22 -20.67 0.74 -5.02
CA PHE A 22 -21.85 0.25 -5.74
C PHE A 22 -22.73 1.37 -6.31
N ALA A 23 -22.97 2.40 -5.49
CA ALA A 23 -23.87 3.49 -5.84
C ALA A 23 -23.27 4.43 -6.89
N THR A 24 -21.93 4.57 -6.90
CA THR A 24 -21.28 5.65 -7.66
C THR A 24 -20.29 5.19 -8.71
N VAL A 25 -19.90 3.91 -8.79
CA VAL A 25 -18.80 3.46 -9.66
C VAL A 25 -19.32 2.43 -10.67
N PRO A 26 -19.29 2.73 -11.99
CA PRO A 26 -19.83 1.85 -13.03
C PRO A 26 -19.31 0.41 -12.97
N PHE A 27 -18.00 0.24 -12.79
CA PHE A 27 -17.35 -1.07 -12.76
C PHE A 27 -18.00 -2.04 -11.75
N TYR A 28 -18.20 -1.59 -10.51
CA TYR A 28 -18.75 -2.44 -9.46
C TYR A 28 -20.24 -2.71 -9.65
N ARG A 29 -20.98 -1.73 -10.16
CA ARG A 29 -22.41 -1.91 -10.45
C ARG A 29 -22.63 -2.96 -11.53
N GLU A 30 -21.86 -2.89 -12.63
CA GLU A 30 -21.93 -3.85 -13.72
C GLU A 30 -21.52 -5.24 -13.24
N ARG A 31 -20.35 -5.36 -12.62
CA ARG A 31 -19.82 -6.67 -12.16
C ARG A 31 -20.76 -7.35 -11.16
N TRP A 32 -21.23 -6.63 -10.16
CA TRP A 32 -22.12 -7.22 -9.16
C TRP A 32 -23.50 -7.56 -9.75
N ALA A 33 -24.00 -6.78 -10.72
CA ALA A 33 -25.21 -7.16 -11.46
C ALA A 33 -25.02 -8.46 -12.26
N LEU A 34 -23.86 -8.66 -12.91
CA LEU A 34 -23.53 -9.90 -13.63
C LEU A 34 -23.48 -11.12 -12.70
N ASP A 35 -23.03 -10.93 -11.46
CA ASP A 35 -23.06 -11.95 -10.40
C ASP A 35 -24.45 -12.13 -9.74
N GLY A 36 -25.50 -11.52 -10.31
CA GLY A 36 -26.88 -11.59 -9.79
C GLY A 36 -27.10 -10.81 -8.50
N ARG A 37 -26.22 -9.84 -8.18
CA ARG A 37 -26.31 -9.03 -6.96
C ARG A 37 -26.83 -7.63 -7.26
N THR A 38 -27.92 -7.28 -6.59
CA THR A 38 -28.51 -5.93 -6.63
C THR A 38 -28.27 -5.14 -5.34
N ASP A 39 -27.66 -5.77 -4.33
CA ASP A 39 -27.29 -5.16 -3.04
C ASP A 39 -25.79 -5.37 -2.76
N PRO A 40 -25.04 -4.33 -2.36
CA PRO A 40 -23.65 -4.42 -1.88
C PRO A 40 -23.44 -5.29 -0.63
N VAL A 41 -24.49 -5.80 0.02
CA VAL A 41 -24.31 -6.64 1.22
C VAL A 41 -23.58 -7.94 0.85
N LEU A 42 -22.37 -8.09 1.40
CA LEU A 42 -21.62 -9.33 1.41
C LEU A 42 -22.32 -10.32 2.35
N VAL A 43 -23.34 -10.98 1.83
CA VAL A 43 -24.06 -12.04 2.54
C VAL A 43 -23.24 -13.33 2.41
N PRO A 44 -22.89 -14.00 3.53
CA PRO A 44 -22.32 -15.34 3.46
C PRO A 44 -23.19 -16.27 2.61
N GLY A 45 -22.60 -16.94 1.62
CA GLY A 45 -23.31 -17.90 0.75
C GLY A 45 -23.98 -17.34 -0.50
N ARG A 46 -23.97 -16.02 -0.74
CA ARG A 46 -24.33 -15.41 -2.05
C ARG A 46 -23.14 -14.75 -2.72
N THR A 47 -22.07 -15.51 -2.77
CA THR A 47 -20.79 -15.08 -3.31
C THR A 47 -20.73 -15.46 -4.78
N GLY A 48 -21.12 -14.55 -5.69
CA GLY A 48 -20.62 -14.51 -7.08
C GLY A 48 -19.09 -14.65 -7.16
N THR A 49 -18.52 -14.72 -8.37
CA THR A 49 -17.13 -15.14 -8.63
C THR A 49 -16.11 -14.52 -7.66
N ASP A 50 -15.22 -15.35 -7.09
CA ASP A 50 -14.23 -14.95 -6.08
C ASP A 50 -14.80 -14.19 -4.87
N SER A 51 -16.02 -14.55 -4.45
CA SER A 51 -16.75 -13.80 -3.42
C SER A 51 -17.03 -12.35 -3.77
N GLY A 52 -17.17 -12.05 -5.06
CA GLY A 52 -17.44 -10.73 -5.62
C GLY A 52 -16.21 -9.84 -5.73
N ALA A 53 -15.02 -10.40 -5.47
CA ALA A 53 -13.77 -9.71 -5.70
C ALA A 53 -13.43 -9.67 -7.20
N ALA A 54 -12.65 -8.67 -7.60
CA ALA A 54 -12.22 -8.49 -8.98
C ALA A 54 -10.70 -8.63 -9.10
N PRO A 55 -10.18 -9.29 -10.15
CA PRO A 55 -8.75 -9.21 -10.46
C PRO A 55 -8.29 -7.76 -10.58
N LEU A 56 -7.20 -7.39 -9.91
CA LEU A 56 -6.68 -6.02 -9.95
C LEU A 56 -6.33 -5.58 -11.39
N ALA A 57 -5.75 -6.47 -12.18
CA ALA A 57 -5.41 -6.20 -13.57
C ALA A 57 -6.63 -5.82 -14.42
N GLU A 58 -7.77 -6.48 -14.20
CA GLU A 58 -9.03 -6.13 -14.88
C GLU A 58 -9.53 -4.75 -14.44
N ALA A 59 -9.49 -4.47 -13.15
CA ALA A 59 -9.91 -3.19 -12.60
C ALA A 59 -9.04 -2.03 -13.13
N VAL A 60 -7.72 -2.23 -13.20
CA VAL A 60 -6.77 -1.27 -13.78
C VAL A 60 -6.99 -1.08 -15.28
N HIS A 61 -7.29 -2.16 -16.03
CA HIS A 61 -7.63 -2.06 -17.44
C HIS A 61 -8.88 -1.20 -17.67
N LYS A 62 -9.84 -1.25 -16.75
CA LYS A 62 -11.07 -0.44 -16.74
C LYS A 62 -11.00 0.76 -15.79
N ILE A 63 -9.84 1.42 -15.68
CA ILE A 63 -9.62 2.50 -14.70
C ILE A 63 -10.65 3.64 -14.79
N ILE A 64 -11.15 3.93 -15.99
CA ILE A 64 -12.21 4.92 -16.23
C ILE A 64 -13.50 4.56 -15.49
N ASP A 65 -13.84 3.27 -15.48
CA ASP A 65 -15.05 2.75 -14.84
C ASP A 65 -14.90 2.63 -13.33
N LEU A 66 -13.69 2.83 -12.79
CA LEU A 66 -13.40 2.95 -11.36
C LEU A 66 -13.56 4.38 -10.83
N VAL A 67 -13.70 5.38 -11.71
CA VAL A 67 -13.96 6.76 -11.30
C VAL A 67 -15.43 6.92 -10.90
N PRO A 68 -15.73 7.58 -9.76
CA PRO A 68 -17.11 7.86 -9.40
C PRO A 68 -17.85 8.69 -10.46
N LEU A 69 -19.15 8.47 -10.62
CA LEU A 69 -20.03 9.22 -11.52
C LEU A 69 -20.03 10.73 -11.26
N ALA A 70 -19.73 11.15 -10.02
CA ALA A 70 -19.56 12.56 -9.64
C ALA A 70 -18.25 13.17 -10.15
N GLY A 71 -17.41 12.40 -10.85
CA GLY A 71 -16.08 12.77 -11.31
C GLY A 71 -14.98 12.38 -10.33
N GLY A 72 -13.73 12.57 -10.77
CA GLY A 72 -12.54 12.22 -10.03
C GLY A 72 -11.33 12.02 -10.94
N THR A 73 -10.16 11.83 -10.35
CA THR A 73 -8.95 11.48 -11.09
C THR A 73 -8.96 10.01 -11.51
N GLN A 74 -8.51 9.72 -12.73
CA GLN A 74 -8.23 8.35 -13.20
C GLN A 74 -6.81 7.89 -12.82
N ARG A 75 -5.99 8.80 -12.30
CA ARG A 75 -4.58 8.54 -12.02
C ARG A 75 -4.41 7.61 -10.81
N ILE A 76 -3.55 6.63 -10.98
CA ILE A 76 -3.03 5.77 -9.91
C ILE A 76 -1.87 6.50 -9.22
N GLU A 77 -1.91 6.58 -7.89
CA GLU A 77 -0.88 7.19 -7.04
C GLU A 77 -0.08 6.08 -6.35
N SER A 78 0.98 5.58 -6.98
CA SER A 78 1.77 4.44 -6.48
C SER A 78 2.49 4.72 -5.16
N SER A 79 2.76 5.98 -4.82
CA SER A 79 3.46 6.36 -3.59
C SER A 79 2.53 6.63 -2.40
N ARG A 80 1.20 6.55 -2.60
CA ARG A 80 0.24 6.87 -1.53
C ARG A 80 0.34 5.89 -0.36
N GLY A 81 -0.01 6.35 0.84
CA GLY A 81 0.01 5.54 2.05
C GLY A 81 1.41 5.43 2.68
N LEU A 82 2.45 5.94 2.02
CA LEU A 82 3.82 5.75 2.46
C LEU A 82 4.08 6.41 3.81
N GLY A 83 3.61 7.64 4.05
CA GLY A 83 3.88 8.32 5.32
C GLY A 83 3.36 7.58 6.56
N PRO A 84 2.08 7.17 6.61
CA PRO A 84 1.53 6.36 7.69
C PRO A 84 2.21 4.99 7.84
N VAL A 85 2.51 4.33 6.72
CA VAL A 85 3.19 3.03 6.70
C VAL A 85 4.62 3.14 7.24
N LEU A 86 5.34 4.19 6.85
CA LEU A 86 6.69 4.45 7.35
C LEU A 86 6.69 4.56 8.86
N ARG A 87 5.76 5.30 9.48
CA ARG A 87 5.69 5.42 10.95
C ARG A 87 5.60 4.07 11.66
N LYS A 88 5.05 3.03 11.02
CA LYS A 88 4.97 1.67 11.55
C LYS A 88 6.26 0.88 11.32
N ALA A 89 6.82 0.98 10.11
CA ALA A 89 8.07 0.29 9.76
C ALA A 89 9.28 0.85 10.52
N ARG A 90 9.31 2.18 10.67
CA ARG A 90 10.40 2.97 11.25
C ARG A 90 9.83 4.25 11.86
N SER A 91 10.20 4.58 13.09
CA SER A 91 9.82 5.87 13.71
C SER A 91 10.48 7.06 12.97
N VAL A 92 9.90 7.49 11.84
CA VAL A 92 10.39 8.63 11.05
C VAL A 92 9.66 9.88 11.53
N THR A 93 10.41 10.75 12.21
CA THR A 93 9.95 12.07 12.68
C THR A 93 11.05 13.10 12.46
N GLY A 94 10.70 14.39 12.41
CA GLY A 94 11.66 15.48 12.25
C GLY A 94 12.19 15.65 10.82
N GLU A 95 13.41 16.18 10.68
CA GLU A 95 14.06 16.55 9.41
C GLU A 95 14.65 15.37 8.62
N ALA A 96 14.06 14.18 8.70
CA ALA A 96 14.52 13.02 7.95
C ALA A 96 14.40 13.23 6.44
N LEU A 97 15.27 12.56 5.67
CA LEU A 97 15.16 12.45 4.23
C LEU A 97 14.72 11.03 3.84
N VAL A 98 13.60 10.92 3.15
CA VAL A 98 13.13 9.67 2.55
C VAL A 98 13.52 9.67 1.07
N VAL A 99 14.15 8.60 0.63
CA VAL A 99 14.57 8.36 -0.74
C VAL A 99 13.74 7.21 -1.26
N VAL A 100 12.81 7.48 -2.17
CA VAL A 100 11.98 6.44 -2.79
C VAL A 100 12.62 6.07 -4.12
N LEU A 101 13.04 4.82 -4.23
CA LEU A 101 13.60 4.23 -5.43
C LEU A 101 12.48 3.73 -6.33
N GLY A 102 12.48 4.17 -7.57
CA GLY A 102 11.47 3.79 -8.54
C GLY A 102 11.66 4.49 -9.87
N ASP A 103 10.93 3.99 -10.86
CA ASP A 103 11.08 4.41 -12.24
C ASP A 103 10.50 5.82 -12.49
N ASP A 104 10.82 6.36 -13.66
CA ASP A 104 10.27 7.61 -14.14
C ASP A 104 8.73 7.59 -14.14
N GLY A 105 8.13 8.58 -13.45
CA GLY A 105 6.68 8.76 -13.37
C GLY A 105 6.08 8.51 -11.99
N VAL A 106 6.83 7.94 -11.05
CA VAL A 106 6.44 7.96 -9.63
C VAL A 106 6.33 9.42 -9.17
N ARG A 107 5.31 9.73 -8.37
CA ARG A 107 5.15 11.06 -7.75
C ARG A 107 5.60 11.02 -6.29
N PRO A 108 6.15 12.13 -5.76
CA PRO A 108 6.50 12.18 -4.36
C PRO A 108 5.26 11.89 -3.49
N PRO A 109 5.39 11.08 -2.43
CA PRO A 109 4.31 10.82 -1.49
C PRO A 109 3.82 12.14 -0.87
N VAL A 110 2.51 12.37 -0.91
CA VAL A 110 1.89 13.59 -0.37
C VAL A 110 1.54 13.50 1.11
N ASP A 111 1.67 12.32 1.70
CA ASP A 111 1.20 12.00 3.05
C ASP A 111 2.33 11.77 4.07
N LEU A 112 3.55 12.18 3.73
CA LEU A 112 4.70 12.10 4.64
C LEU A 112 4.49 12.92 5.92
N PRO A 113 5.13 12.51 7.04
CA PRO A 113 5.09 13.29 8.27
C PRO A 113 5.66 14.70 8.07
N ARG A 114 5.12 15.69 8.81
CA ARG A 114 5.60 17.07 8.77
C ARG A 114 7.10 17.14 9.08
N GLY A 115 7.83 17.88 8.26
CA GLY A 115 9.29 18.06 8.38
C GLY A 115 10.12 17.01 7.64
N VAL A 116 9.52 15.89 7.26
CA VAL A 116 10.18 14.86 6.45
C VAL A 116 10.20 15.32 5.00
N ARG A 117 11.38 15.24 4.39
CA ARG A 117 11.57 15.55 2.97
C ARG A 117 11.65 14.25 2.16
N CYS A 118 11.31 14.33 0.88
CA CYS A 118 11.34 13.19 -0.03
C CYS A 118 12.13 13.51 -1.29
N CYS A 119 12.92 12.56 -1.75
CA CYS A 119 13.43 12.52 -3.11
C CYS A 119 12.96 11.25 -3.79
N LEU A 120 12.65 11.35 -5.08
CA LEU A 120 12.49 10.20 -5.95
C LEU A 120 13.79 9.98 -6.71
N VAL A 121 14.19 8.73 -6.84
CA VAL A 121 15.47 8.38 -7.44
C VAL A 121 15.24 7.20 -8.36
N ASP A 122 15.57 7.40 -9.63
CA ASP A 122 15.88 6.29 -10.50
C ASP A 122 17.19 5.66 -9.98
N PRO A 123 17.16 4.41 -9.49
CA PRO A 123 18.34 3.77 -8.91
C PRO A 123 19.46 3.55 -9.94
N ASP A 124 19.13 3.41 -11.23
CA ASP A 124 20.11 3.17 -12.29
C ASP A 124 20.80 4.48 -12.72
N VAL A 125 20.09 5.61 -12.67
CA VAL A 125 20.64 6.93 -13.01
C VAL A 125 20.24 8.00 -11.98
N PRO A 126 20.87 8.03 -10.79
CA PRO A 126 20.54 9.02 -9.78
C PRO A 126 20.86 10.44 -10.25
N ALA A 127 19.85 11.31 -10.32
CA ALA A 127 20.04 12.69 -10.76
C ALA A 127 21.02 13.46 -9.83
N PRO A 128 21.91 14.31 -10.38
CA PRO A 128 22.91 15.03 -9.57
C PRO A 128 22.32 15.87 -8.43
N GLY A 129 21.14 16.46 -8.64
CA GLY A 129 20.43 17.24 -7.60
C GLY A 129 20.00 16.40 -6.40
N VAL A 130 19.57 15.16 -6.65
CA VAL A 130 19.23 14.19 -5.58
C VAL A 130 20.48 13.82 -4.80
N LEU A 131 21.59 13.50 -5.48
CA LEU A 131 22.85 13.15 -4.81
C LEU A 131 23.40 14.31 -3.96
N ALA A 132 23.22 15.54 -4.43
CA ALA A 132 23.57 16.74 -3.67
C ALA A 132 22.71 16.90 -2.41
N GLU A 133 21.40 16.70 -2.52
CA GLU A 133 20.49 16.75 -1.38
C GLU A 133 20.78 15.64 -0.36
N LEU A 134 21.01 14.42 -0.83
CA LEU A 134 21.42 13.28 -0.02
C LEU A 134 22.72 13.58 0.75
N SER A 135 23.75 14.03 0.04
CA SER A 135 25.04 14.42 0.63
C SER A 135 24.87 15.54 1.66
N ALA A 136 23.99 16.50 1.40
CA ALA A 136 23.70 17.59 2.31
C ALA A 136 22.89 17.15 3.54
N ALA A 137 22.05 16.12 3.44
CA ALA A 137 21.35 15.52 4.58
C ALA A 137 22.33 14.74 5.46
N LEU A 138 23.16 13.88 4.87
CA LEU A 138 24.16 13.08 5.58
C LEU A 138 25.19 13.95 6.31
N ARG A 139 25.68 15.03 5.67
CA ARG A 139 26.60 15.99 6.32
C ARG A 139 25.99 16.70 7.53
N ARG A 140 24.69 16.95 7.52
CA ARG A 140 23.95 17.54 8.66
C ARG A 140 23.58 16.50 9.73
N GLY A 141 24.00 15.23 9.57
CA GLY A 141 23.63 14.16 10.49
C GLY A 141 22.13 13.82 10.46
N ARG A 142 21.41 14.20 9.40
CA ARG A 142 20.00 13.84 9.25
C ARG A 142 19.88 12.35 8.94
N ARG A 143 18.85 11.73 9.49
CA ARG A 143 18.49 10.35 9.18
C ARG A 143 18.03 10.25 7.72
N VAL A 144 18.55 9.26 6.99
CA VAL A 144 18.20 8.99 5.59
C VAL A 144 17.64 7.58 5.49
N LEU A 145 16.47 7.44 4.89
CA LEU A 145 15.85 6.14 4.64
C LEU A 145 15.67 5.94 3.12
N ALA A 146 16.21 4.85 2.58
CA ALA A 146 16.02 4.44 1.19
C ALA A 146 14.97 3.33 1.10
N ILE A 147 14.02 3.47 0.18
CA ILE A 147 12.89 2.56 0.03
C ILE A 147 12.87 2.05 -1.40
N GLY A 148 12.99 0.75 -1.59
CA GLY A 148 13.00 0.10 -2.90
C GLY A 148 12.98 -1.40 -2.73
N ASP A 149 12.85 -2.14 -3.84
CA ASP A 149 13.13 -3.57 -3.79
C ASP A 149 14.63 -3.85 -3.56
N ASP A 150 14.97 -5.12 -3.33
CA ASP A 150 16.34 -5.49 -2.96
C ASP A 150 17.37 -5.17 -4.05
N LYS A 151 16.98 -5.28 -5.32
CA LYS A 151 17.85 -4.94 -6.45
C LYS A 151 18.08 -3.43 -6.48
N GLN A 152 17.02 -2.64 -6.40
CA GLN A 152 17.10 -1.18 -6.39
C GLN A 152 17.95 -0.67 -5.22
N LEU A 153 17.74 -1.23 -4.03
CA LEU A 153 18.51 -0.88 -2.82
C LEU A 153 19.99 -1.24 -2.98
N ALA A 154 20.30 -2.40 -3.54
CA ALA A 154 21.69 -2.82 -3.78
C ALA A 154 22.40 -1.89 -4.78
N VAL A 155 21.74 -1.58 -5.91
CA VAL A 155 22.28 -0.65 -6.92
C VAL A 155 22.49 0.74 -6.32
N PHE A 156 21.49 1.27 -5.62
CA PHE A 156 21.58 2.58 -4.98
C PHE A 156 22.71 2.63 -3.94
N SER A 157 22.85 1.60 -3.11
CA SER A 157 23.91 1.52 -2.11
C SER A 157 25.30 1.48 -2.75
N ALA A 158 25.47 0.71 -3.84
CA ALA A 158 26.73 0.61 -4.57
C ALA A 158 27.13 1.93 -5.27
N ALA A 159 26.17 2.80 -5.59
CA ALA A 159 26.43 4.12 -6.16
C ALA A 159 26.88 5.16 -5.12
N LEU A 160 26.76 4.86 -3.82
CA LEU A 160 27.19 5.77 -2.75
C LEU A 160 28.66 5.50 -2.36
N PRO A 161 29.42 6.56 -2.01
CA PRO A 161 30.72 6.39 -1.38
C PRO A 161 30.64 5.50 -0.12
N GLU A 162 31.62 4.61 0.08
CA GLU A 162 31.63 3.63 1.19
C GLU A 162 31.50 4.31 2.57
N ASP A 163 32.08 5.49 2.76
CA ASP A 163 32.01 6.28 3.99
C ASP A 163 30.60 6.82 4.32
N ARG A 164 29.66 6.66 3.39
CA ARG A 164 28.28 7.18 3.46
C ARG A 164 27.22 6.11 3.31
N ALA A 165 27.50 5.02 2.61
CA ALA A 165 26.55 3.94 2.37
C ALA A 165 25.97 3.38 3.69
N TYR A 166 26.81 3.17 4.71
CA TYR A 166 26.37 2.67 6.02
C TYR A 166 25.47 3.64 6.82
N ARG A 167 25.38 4.91 6.40
CA ARG A 167 24.56 5.94 7.07
C ARG A 167 23.15 6.04 6.47
N VAL A 168 22.87 5.30 5.40
CA VAL A 168 21.55 5.20 4.79
C VAL A 168 20.87 3.94 5.30
N GLU A 169 19.68 4.09 5.87
CA GLU A 169 18.87 2.96 6.31
C GLU A 169 18.02 2.43 5.15
N SER A 170 18.24 1.19 4.77
CA SER A 170 17.40 0.51 3.79
C SER A 170 16.06 0.10 4.39
N VAL A 171 14.98 0.27 3.63
CA VAL A 171 13.63 -0.17 3.95
C VAL A 171 13.12 -0.98 2.75
N PRO A 172 13.21 -2.32 2.80
CA PRO A 172 12.82 -3.15 1.68
C PRO A 172 11.33 -3.00 1.35
N ARG A 173 11.04 -2.81 0.08
CA ARG A 173 9.71 -2.86 -0.50
C ARG A 173 9.40 -4.31 -0.89
N ARG A 174 8.23 -4.80 -0.50
CA ARG A 174 7.74 -6.14 -0.82
C ARG A 174 6.36 -6.04 -1.46
N GLU A 175 6.10 -6.92 -2.42
CA GLU A 175 4.77 -7.15 -2.94
C GLU A 175 4.08 -8.26 -2.13
N LEU A 176 2.77 -8.44 -2.29
CA LEU A 176 2.01 -9.42 -1.51
C LEU A 176 2.45 -10.86 -1.76
N ASP A 177 2.84 -11.20 -2.98
CA ASP A 177 3.28 -12.54 -3.39
C ASP A 177 4.76 -12.82 -3.09
N THR A 178 5.52 -11.79 -2.72
CA THR A 178 6.94 -11.86 -2.36
C THR A 178 7.19 -11.54 -0.89
N MET A 179 6.12 -11.59 -0.06
CA MET A 179 6.23 -11.39 1.38
C MET A 179 7.18 -12.41 1.99
N ASP A 180 8.22 -11.92 2.65
CA ASP A 180 9.19 -12.72 3.39
C ASP A 180 9.08 -12.49 4.90
N THR A 181 9.86 -13.26 5.65
CA THR A 181 10.08 -13.04 7.09
C THR A 181 11.36 -12.22 7.29
N GLY A 182 11.33 -10.94 6.90
CA GLY A 182 12.41 -9.98 7.17
C GLY A 182 12.24 -9.23 8.50
N PRO A 183 13.27 -8.61 9.08
CA PRO A 183 13.13 -7.83 10.31
C PRO A 183 12.40 -6.48 10.12
N TYR A 184 12.26 -6.01 8.88
CA TYR A 184 11.66 -4.72 8.52
C TYR A 184 11.38 -4.62 7.02
N GLY A 185 10.38 -3.84 6.64
CA GLY A 185 9.95 -3.67 5.25
C GLY A 185 8.57 -3.05 5.15
N VAL A 186 8.23 -2.60 3.94
CA VAL A 186 6.94 -2.01 3.60
C VAL A 186 6.27 -2.81 2.50
N LEU A 187 4.97 -3.03 2.65
CA LEU A 187 4.14 -3.76 1.71
C LEU A 187 3.59 -2.77 0.69
N HIS A 188 3.81 -3.02 -0.59
CA HIS A 188 3.49 -2.12 -1.68
C HIS A 188 2.87 -2.88 -2.84
N ASP A 189 1.94 -2.22 -3.53
CA ASP A 189 1.45 -2.64 -4.83
C ASP A 189 1.47 -1.42 -5.76
N PRO A 190 1.94 -1.52 -7.02
CA PRO A 190 2.03 -0.38 -7.92
C PRO A 190 0.71 0.36 -8.15
N SER A 191 -0.42 -0.33 -8.08
CA SER A 191 -1.77 0.23 -8.26
C SER A 191 -2.44 0.65 -6.95
N LEU A 192 -2.15 -0.09 -5.87
CA LEU A 192 -2.77 0.11 -4.56
C LEU A 192 -1.89 0.85 -3.55
N GLY A 193 -0.71 1.31 -3.94
CA GLY A 193 0.22 2.05 -3.10
C GLY A 193 0.75 1.23 -1.93
N TYR A 194 1.15 1.90 -0.86
CA TYR A 194 1.64 1.24 0.35
C TYR A 194 0.48 0.75 1.21
N LEU A 195 0.47 -0.55 1.49
CA LEU A 195 -0.62 -1.26 2.14
C LEU A 195 -0.39 -1.51 3.63
N GLY A 196 0.88 -1.58 4.04
CA GLY A 196 1.27 -1.98 5.37
C GLY A 196 2.77 -2.04 5.55
N ALA A 197 3.22 -2.49 6.70
CA ALA A 197 4.62 -2.70 7.03
C ALA A 197 4.77 -3.89 7.96
N ILE A 198 5.95 -4.49 7.97
CA ILE A 198 6.30 -5.38 9.07
C ILE A 198 6.65 -4.54 10.30
N GLU A 199 6.02 -4.85 11.43
CA GLU A 199 6.26 -4.21 12.72
C GLU A 199 7.22 -5.04 13.58
N GLU A 200 7.70 -4.50 14.70
CA GLU A 200 8.65 -5.17 15.62
C GLU A 200 8.18 -6.53 16.15
N CYS A 201 6.90 -6.86 16.02
CA CYS A 201 6.38 -8.18 16.35
C CYS A 201 6.64 -9.24 15.27
N GLY A 202 7.38 -8.90 14.20
CA GLY A 202 7.73 -9.79 13.10
C GLY A 202 6.55 -10.18 12.21
N ARG A 203 5.48 -9.35 12.17
CA ARG A 203 4.29 -9.61 11.35
C ARG A 203 4.00 -8.43 10.43
N TRP A 204 3.42 -8.73 9.27
CA TRP A 204 3.00 -7.74 8.28
C TRP A 204 1.67 -7.11 8.66
N HIS A 205 1.74 -5.92 9.25
CA HIS A 205 0.59 -5.14 9.69
C HIS A 205 0.06 -4.26 8.56
N LEU A 206 -1.25 -4.31 8.33
CA LEU A 206 -1.90 -3.39 7.40
C LEU A 206 -1.98 -1.97 7.98
N ASP A 207 -1.98 -0.95 7.12
CA ASP A 207 -2.48 0.39 7.46
C ASP A 207 -4.01 0.35 7.53
N TRP A 208 -4.52 -0.37 8.53
CA TRP A 208 -5.94 -0.66 8.72
C TRP A 208 -6.89 0.56 8.70
N PRO A 209 -6.48 1.79 9.07
CA PRO A 209 -7.32 2.97 8.90
C PRO A 209 -7.59 3.34 7.43
N ARG A 210 -6.77 2.87 6.49
CA ARG A 210 -6.82 3.18 5.04
C ARG A 210 -6.99 1.96 4.16
N VAL A 211 -6.66 0.78 4.64
CA VAL A 211 -6.69 -0.47 3.88
C VAL A 211 -7.54 -1.49 4.61
N TYR A 212 -8.50 -2.07 3.91
CA TYR A 212 -9.22 -3.26 4.37
C TYR A 212 -8.80 -4.46 3.54
N ALA A 213 -8.71 -5.62 4.19
CA ALA A 213 -8.43 -6.87 3.52
C ALA A 213 -9.32 -7.99 4.05
N ARG A 214 -9.64 -8.96 3.20
CA ARG A 214 -10.35 -10.19 3.57
C ARG A 214 -9.93 -11.35 2.68
N SER A 215 -10.03 -12.56 3.20
CA SER A 215 -9.92 -13.77 2.38
C SER A 215 -11.17 -13.97 1.53
N THR A 216 -10.96 -14.45 0.31
CA THR A 216 -11.98 -14.86 -0.65
C THR A 216 -11.60 -16.21 -1.26
N ALA A 217 -12.48 -16.79 -2.08
CA ALA A 217 -12.15 -18.00 -2.84
C ALA A 217 -10.98 -17.77 -3.83
N GLY A 218 -10.76 -16.54 -4.27
CA GLY A 218 -9.67 -16.12 -5.15
C GLY A 218 -8.46 -15.57 -4.41
N GLY A 219 -8.35 -15.71 -3.08
CA GLY A 219 -7.22 -15.18 -2.29
C GLY A 219 -7.54 -13.91 -1.50
N LEU A 220 -6.52 -13.13 -1.17
CA LEU A 220 -6.67 -11.91 -0.38
C LEU A 220 -7.18 -10.75 -1.26
N ALA A 221 -8.37 -10.26 -0.95
CA ALA A 221 -8.95 -9.08 -1.57
C ALA A 221 -8.71 -7.84 -0.72
N PHE A 222 -8.37 -6.73 -1.37
CA PHE A 222 -8.04 -5.46 -0.75
C PHE A 222 -9.03 -4.35 -1.15
N THR A 223 -9.31 -3.46 -0.20
CA THR A 223 -10.14 -2.27 -0.40
C THR A 223 -9.43 -1.05 0.16
N LEU A 224 -9.43 0.04 -0.60
CA LEU A 224 -8.87 1.32 -0.19
C LEU A 224 -9.96 2.17 0.44
N LEU A 225 -9.91 2.31 1.76
CA LEU A 225 -11.01 2.87 2.55
C LEU A 225 -11.16 4.38 2.41
N ARG A 226 -10.08 5.08 2.04
CA ARG A 226 -10.02 6.55 1.98
C ARG A 226 -9.64 7.10 0.60
N GLN A 227 -9.60 6.25 -0.42
CA GLN A 227 -9.33 6.70 -1.78
C GLN A 227 -10.64 7.08 -2.45
N ASP A 228 -10.76 8.34 -2.85
CA ASP A 228 -11.98 8.86 -3.45
C ASP A 228 -12.10 8.48 -4.93
N SER A 229 -10.98 8.46 -5.66
CA SER A 229 -10.90 8.08 -7.08
C SER A 229 -9.46 7.75 -7.50
N PRO A 230 -9.24 6.79 -8.43
CA PRO A 230 -10.18 5.72 -8.81
C PRO A 230 -10.48 4.83 -7.60
N ARG A 231 -11.66 4.22 -7.49
CA ARG A 231 -12.01 3.43 -6.30
C ARG A 231 -11.62 1.97 -6.47
N PHE A 232 -10.79 1.47 -5.58
CA PHE A 232 -10.46 0.05 -5.49
C PHE A 232 -11.13 -0.59 -4.27
N VAL A 233 -12.12 -1.42 -4.54
CA VAL A 233 -12.91 -2.20 -3.59
C VAL A 233 -12.83 -3.68 -3.98
N ASP A 234 -12.52 -4.53 -3.01
CA ASP A 234 -12.36 -5.98 -3.16
C ASP A 234 -11.59 -6.38 -4.42
N VAL A 235 -10.41 -5.79 -4.62
CA VAL A 235 -9.54 -6.19 -5.73
C VAL A 235 -8.53 -7.24 -5.28
N LEU A 236 -8.18 -8.17 -6.16
CA LEU A 236 -7.22 -9.26 -5.95
C LEU A 236 -5.87 -8.89 -6.60
N PRO A 237 -4.86 -8.44 -5.81
CA PRO A 237 -3.52 -8.18 -6.31
C PRO A 237 -2.87 -9.48 -6.80
N ALA A 238 -2.00 -9.37 -7.80
CA ALA A 238 -1.31 -10.51 -8.43
C ALA A 238 -2.26 -11.68 -8.83
N GLY A 239 -3.52 -11.37 -9.17
CA GLY A 239 -4.52 -12.37 -9.54
C GLY A 239 -5.05 -13.21 -8.37
N GLY A 240 -4.63 -12.94 -7.12
CA GLY A 240 -5.11 -13.64 -5.94
C GLY A 240 -4.01 -14.29 -5.10
N VAL A 241 -3.37 -13.50 -4.24
CA VAL A 241 -2.38 -14.04 -3.29
C VAL A 241 -3.08 -14.86 -2.21
N ARG A 242 -2.61 -16.11 -2.01
CA ARG A 242 -3.12 -16.97 -0.93
C ARG A 242 -2.67 -16.42 0.42
N GLY A 243 -3.59 -16.41 1.38
CA GLY A 243 -3.31 -16.00 2.74
C GLY A 243 -4.57 -15.72 3.53
N GLU A 244 -4.37 -15.37 4.80
CA GLU A 244 -5.43 -15.02 5.72
C GLU A 244 -5.16 -13.70 6.45
N ILE A 245 -6.25 -13.09 6.90
CA ILE A 245 -6.22 -11.90 7.74
C ILE A 245 -6.52 -12.31 9.17
N ALA A 246 -5.53 -12.12 10.04
CA ALA A 246 -5.64 -12.43 11.46
C ALA A 246 -5.45 -11.17 12.32
N PRO A 247 -5.95 -11.16 13.57
CA PRO A 247 -5.53 -10.16 14.55
C PRO A 247 -4.10 -10.46 15.02
N CYS A 248 -3.24 -9.45 15.05
CA CYS A 248 -1.95 -9.56 15.72
C CYS A 248 -2.18 -9.82 17.22
N PRO A 249 -1.63 -10.89 17.82
CA PRO A 249 -1.77 -11.15 19.25
C PRO A 249 -1.10 -10.09 20.14
N ARG A 250 -0.10 -9.35 19.62
CA ARG A 250 0.59 -8.29 20.37
C ARG A 250 -0.14 -6.94 20.29
N HIS A 251 -0.63 -6.55 19.11
CA HIS A 251 -1.18 -5.20 18.89
C HIS A 251 -2.70 -5.17 18.63
N GLY A 252 -3.34 -6.32 18.39
CA GLY A 252 -4.78 -6.41 18.11
C GLY A 252 -5.20 -5.85 16.74
N THR A 253 -4.27 -5.44 15.90
CA THR A 253 -4.49 -4.89 14.54
C THR A 253 -4.38 -5.95 13.45
N PRO A 254 -4.88 -5.67 12.22
CA PRO A 254 -4.86 -6.67 11.15
C PRO A 254 -3.45 -6.99 10.68
N VAL A 255 -3.17 -8.28 10.56
CA VAL A 255 -1.97 -8.80 9.93
C VAL A 255 -2.32 -9.72 8.77
N VAL A 256 -1.43 -9.74 7.79
CA VAL A 256 -1.45 -10.70 6.69
C VAL A 256 -0.59 -11.91 7.10
N LEU A 257 -1.16 -13.11 6.96
CA LEU A 257 -0.46 -14.38 7.10
C LEU A 257 -0.52 -15.08 5.73
N THR A 258 0.64 -15.31 5.12
CA THR A 258 0.81 -16.01 3.84
C THR A 258 1.41 -17.39 4.06
#